data_AF-A0A6N8G3U6-F1
#
_entry.id   AF-A0A6N8G3U6-F1
#
_cell.length_a   1.000
_cell.length_b   1.000
_cell.length_c   1.000
_cell.angle_alpha   90.00
_cell.angle_beta   90.00
_cell.angle_gamma   90.00
#
_symmetry.space_group_name_H-M   'P 1'
#
loop_
_entity.id
_entity.type
_entity.pdbx_description
1 polymer ?
#
loop_
_entity_poly.entity_id
_entity_poly.type
_entity_poly.pdbx_seq_one_letter_code
_entity_poly.pdbx_strand_id
1 'polypeptide(L)'
;MTSKFGSQTRMEPEIVQLLQEIKELWKTYRKSERAVPNPSQAETNANLVLSRVLTLLEQDVVAAELDELIDSARSQLLRLPQTTRTQLQENRDELISRETQATSLFLLKPADIDELVDLFLVQHLDSIGNLLSSSDDLKSKLPAIHGAIVKGYKSARSKPRKQKKSRKRKIAQGAFRTTTGISLIAVDTALPELATFSYALGGSALLQAGADFIGESAE
;
A
#
# COMPACT_ATOMS: atom_id res chain seq x y z
N MET A 1 -38.22 -8.45 -5.14
CA MET A 1 -36.86 -7.94 -5.41
C MET A 1 -35.90 -8.67 -4.49
N THR A 2 -35.27 -9.73 -5.00
CA THR A 2 -34.42 -10.63 -4.22
C THR A 2 -33.06 -9.99 -4.02
N SER A 3 -32.75 -9.70 -2.76
CA SER A 3 -31.40 -9.33 -2.30
C SER A 3 -30.40 -10.39 -2.75
N LYS A 4 -29.46 -10.00 -3.62
CA LYS A 4 -28.24 -10.73 -3.98
C LYS A 4 -27.07 -10.34 -3.06
N PHE A 5 -27.31 -10.01 -1.80
CA PHE A 5 -26.26 -9.59 -0.86
C PHE A 5 -26.05 -10.64 0.23
N GLY A 6 -25.55 -11.81 -0.19
CA GLY A 6 -25.27 -12.94 0.71
C GLY A 6 -24.26 -13.94 0.18
N SER A 7 -23.53 -13.63 -0.89
CA SER A 7 -22.32 -14.38 -1.23
C SER A 7 -21.18 -13.79 -0.42
N GLN A 8 -20.58 -14.58 0.46
CA GLN A 8 -19.19 -14.34 0.85
C GLN A 8 -18.39 -14.22 -0.46
N THR A 9 -18.03 -13.00 -0.85
CA THR A 9 -17.22 -12.77 -2.04
C THR A 9 -15.89 -13.43 -1.76
N ARG A 10 -15.66 -14.61 -2.35
CA ARG A 10 -14.37 -15.27 -2.25
C ARG A 10 -13.41 -14.44 -3.08
N MET A 11 -12.40 -13.91 -2.42
CA MET A 11 -11.26 -13.29 -3.10
C MET A 11 -10.65 -14.30 -4.07
N GLU A 12 -10.36 -13.86 -5.28
CA GLU A 12 -9.70 -14.70 -6.29
C GLU A 12 -8.36 -15.24 -5.73
N PRO A 13 -8.04 -16.53 -5.97
CA PRO A 13 -6.81 -17.15 -5.46
C PRO A 13 -5.54 -16.37 -5.81
N GLU A 14 -5.51 -15.77 -7.01
CA GLU A 14 -4.43 -14.96 -7.54
C GLU A 14 -4.25 -13.67 -6.73
N ILE A 15 -5.35 -13.03 -6.31
CA ILE A 15 -5.31 -11.87 -5.40
C ILE A 15 -4.77 -12.30 -4.04
N VAL A 16 -5.25 -13.43 -3.49
CA VAL A 16 -4.70 -13.97 -2.23
C VAL A 16 -3.19 -14.22 -2.35
N GLN A 17 -2.73 -14.75 -3.48
CA GLN A 17 -1.31 -14.96 -3.74
C GLN A 17 -0.53 -13.65 -3.86
N LEU A 18 -1.09 -12.65 -4.55
CA LEU A 18 -0.51 -11.29 -4.65
C LEU A 18 -0.31 -10.69 -3.25
N LEU A 19 -1.32 -10.78 -2.41
CA LEU A 19 -1.29 -10.34 -1.02
C LEU A 19 -0.19 -11.06 -0.22
N GLN A 20 -0.04 -12.38 -0.38
CA GLN A 20 1.03 -13.13 0.28
C GLN A 20 2.43 -12.69 -0.16
N GLU A 21 2.62 -12.44 -1.45
CA GLU A 21 3.93 -11.99 -1.99
C GLU A 21 4.25 -10.55 -1.57
N ILE A 22 3.28 -9.64 -1.52
CA ILE A 22 3.48 -8.28 -0.98
C ILE A 22 3.86 -8.34 0.51
N LYS A 23 3.25 -9.25 1.29
CA LYS A 23 3.63 -9.49 2.69
C LYS A 23 5.07 -10.01 2.82
N GLU A 24 5.49 -10.90 1.93
CA GLU A 24 6.87 -11.36 1.89
C GLU A 24 7.84 -10.25 1.44
N LEU A 25 7.39 -9.36 0.55
CA LEU A 25 8.16 -8.21 0.11
C LEU A 25 8.45 -7.27 1.28
N TRP A 26 7.44 -7.00 2.11
CA TRP A 26 7.62 -6.25 3.35
C TRP A 26 8.64 -6.90 4.30
N LYS A 27 8.54 -8.22 4.50
CA LYS A 27 9.49 -8.95 5.35
C LYS A 27 10.92 -8.88 4.79
N THR A 28 11.10 -8.98 3.48
CA THR A 28 12.43 -8.86 2.87
C THR A 28 13.00 -7.45 2.98
N TYR A 29 12.18 -6.39 2.92
CA TYR A 29 12.62 -5.04 3.23
C TYR A 29 13.10 -4.89 4.68
N ARG A 30 12.38 -5.45 5.65
CA ARG A 30 12.81 -5.48 7.06
C ARG A 30 14.10 -6.27 7.26
N LYS A 31 14.27 -7.39 6.57
CA LYS A 31 15.53 -8.16 6.59
C LYS A 31 16.68 -7.32 6.00
N SER A 32 16.45 -6.62 4.89
CA SER A 32 17.43 -5.75 4.22
C SER A 32 17.89 -4.57 5.09
N GLU A 33 17.00 -4.01 5.89
CA GLU A 33 17.31 -2.99 6.89
C GLU A 33 18.40 -3.48 7.86
N ARG A 34 18.32 -4.74 8.29
CA ARG A 34 19.16 -5.35 9.33
C ARG A 34 20.30 -6.21 8.78
N ALA A 35 20.36 -6.45 7.47
CA ALA A 35 21.25 -7.42 6.86
C ALA A 35 22.74 -7.10 7.04
N VAL A 36 23.36 -7.76 8.02
CA VAL A 36 24.80 -7.84 8.27
C VAL A 36 25.07 -9.30 8.66
N PRO A 37 26.05 -10.00 8.06
CA PRO A 37 27.07 -9.50 7.11
C PRO A 37 26.65 -9.52 5.63
N ASN A 38 25.48 -10.03 5.26
CA ASN A 38 25.13 -10.35 3.87
C ASN A 38 24.08 -9.41 3.23
N PRO A 39 24.40 -8.13 2.91
CA PRO A 39 23.48 -7.21 2.24
C PRO A 39 23.05 -7.69 0.86
N SER A 40 23.98 -8.20 0.05
CA SER A 40 23.71 -8.58 -1.33
C SER A 40 22.68 -9.69 -1.40
N GLN A 41 22.74 -10.67 -0.49
CA GLN A 41 21.73 -11.72 -0.42
C GLN A 41 20.34 -11.18 -0.06
N ALA A 42 20.26 -10.21 0.86
CA ALA A 42 18.99 -9.61 1.24
C ALA A 42 18.37 -8.81 0.09
N GLU A 43 19.19 -8.12 -0.70
CA GLU A 43 18.78 -7.45 -1.94
C GLU A 43 18.32 -8.45 -3.00
N THR A 44 19.07 -9.51 -3.28
CA THR A 44 18.67 -10.56 -4.21
C THR A 44 17.32 -11.16 -3.82
N ASN A 45 17.11 -11.45 -2.55
CA ASN A 45 15.83 -11.97 -2.06
C ASN A 45 14.69 -10.96 -2.26
N ALA A 46 14.93 -9.67 -2.02
CA ALA A 46 13.91 -8.64 -2.25
C ALA A 46 13.58 -8.47 -3.74
N ASN A 47 14.59 -8.54 -4.63
CA ASN A 47 14.40 -8.52 -6.09
C ASN A 47 13.55 -9.72 -6.56
N LEU A 48 13.84 -10.91 -6.04
CA LEU A 48 13.09 -12.13 -6.37
C LEU A 48 11.61 -12.02 -5.95
N VAL A 49 11.34 -11.50 -4.76
CA VAL A 49 9.96 -11.31 -4.30
C VAL A 49 9.26 -10.23 -5.11
N LEU A 50 9.93 -9.11 -5.43
CA LEU A 50 9.37 -8.08 -6.31
C LEU A 50 8.99 -8.69 -7.66
N SER A 51 9.87 -9.50 -8.27
CA SER A 51 9.58 -10.16 -9.54
C SER A 51 8.31 -11.00 -9.46
N ARG A 52 8.07 -11.73 -8.37
CA ARG A 52 6.83 -12.50 -8.19
C ARG A 52 5.60 -11.61 -8.05
N VAL A 53 5.71 -10.50 -7.32
CA VAL A 53 4.62 -9.51 -7.24
C VAL A 53 4.29 -8.95 -8.62
N LEU A 54 5.30 -8.57 -9.42
CA LEU A 54 5.10 -8.04 -10.77
C LEU A 54 4.46 -9.08 -11.70
N THR A 55 4.92 -10.33 -11.65
CA THR A 55 4.32 -11.42 -12.43
C THR A 55 2.85 -11.64 -12.09
N LEU A 56 2.46 -11.51 -10.81
CA LEU A 56 1.05 -11.62 -10.42
C LEU A 56 0.23 -10.43 -10.91
N LEU A 57 0.78 -9.21 -10.87
CA LEU A 57 0.11 -8.02 -11.41
C LEU A 57 -0.03 -8.04 -12.95
N GLU A 58 0.75 -8.87 -13.64
CA GLU A 58 0.64 -9.11 -15.09
C GLU A 58 -0.44 -10.12 -15.46
N GLN A 59 -0.99 -10.85 -14.48
CA GLN A 59 -2.07 -11.80 -14.75
C GLN A 59 -3.37 -11.06 -15.06
N ASP A 60 -4.04 -11.43 -16.15
CA ASP A 60 -5.27 -10.76 -16.62
C ASP A 60 -6.35 -10.68 -15.53
N VAL A 61 -6.53 -11.75 -14.75
CA VAL A 61 -7.51 -11.81 -13.65
C VAL A 61 -7.19 -10.76 -12.58
N VAL A 62 -5.92 -10.66 -12.17
CA VAL A 62 -5.49 -9.69 -11.16
C VAL A 62 -5.60 -8.26 -11.68
N ALA A 63 -5.14 -8.02 -12.91
CA ALA A 63 -5.20 -6.71 -13.53
C ALA A 63 -6.65 -6.21 -13.66
N ALA A 64 -7.56 -7.06 -14.16
CA ALA A 64 -8.97 -6.72 -14.32
C ALA A 64 -9.65 -6.39 -13.00
N GLU A 65 -9.46 -7.20 -11.95
CA GLU A 65 -10.03 -6.98 -10.62
C GLU A 65 -9.51 -5.67 -9.99
N LEU A 66 -8.21 -5.39 -10.13
CA LEU A 66 -7.62 -4.15 -9.62
C LEU A 66 -8.09 -2.93 -10.42
N ASP A 67 -8.17 -3.03 -11.75
CA ASP A 67 -8.60 -1.93 -12.62
C ASP A 67 -10.07 -1.59 -12.40
N GLU A 68 -10.96 -2.58 -12.32
CA GLU A 68 -12.38 -2.36 -12.01
C GLU A 68 -12.56 -1.65 -10.65
N LEU A 69 -11.82 -2.11 -9.63
CA LEU A 69 -11.84 -1.49 -8.31
C LEU A 69 -11.31 -0.05 -8.35
N ILE A 70 -10.14 0.17 -8.98
CA ILE A 70 -9.53 1.49 -9.08
C ILE A 70 -10.47 2.45 -9.81
N ASP A 71 -11.04 2.05 -10.95
CA ASP A 71 -11.95 2.88 -11.73
C ASP A 71 -13.22 3.24 -10.95
N SER A 72 -13.82 2.26 -10.28
CA SER A 72 -15.01 2.46 -9.45
C SER A 72 -14.73 3.38 -8.26
N ALA A 73 -13.71 3.06 -7.46
CA ALA A 73 -13.35 3.80 -6.25
C ALA A 73 -12.91 5.22 -6.57
N ARG A 74 -12.06 5.41 -7.60
CA ARG A 74 -11.62 6.73 -8.06
C ARG A 74 -12.78 7.58 -8.57
N SER A 75 -13.69 6.99 -9.34
CA SER A 75 -14.88 7.70 -9.84
C SER A 75 -15.79 8.19 -8.71
N GLN A 76 -15.95 7.40 -7.65
CA GLN A 76 -16.72 7.79 -6.47
C GLN A 76 -15.99 8.87 -5.66
N LEU A 77 -14.70 8.69 -5.42
CA LEU A 77 -13.87 9.61 -4.64
C LEU A 77 -13.77 11.00 -5.31
N LEU A 78 -13.67 11.06 -6.64
CA LEU A 78 -13.66 12.32 -7.40
C LEU A 78 -15.00 13.07 -7.32
N ARG A 79 -16.12 12.37 -7.13
CA ARG A 79 -17.46 12.98 -7.04
C ARG A 79 -17.77 13.49 -5.64
N LEU A 80 -17.30 12.80 -4.60
CA LEU A 80 -17.71 13.04 -3.21
C LEU A 80 -16.55 13.07 -2.19
N PRO A 81 -15.47 13.84 -2.44
CA PRO A 81 -14.28 13.81 -1.57
C PRO A 81 -14.57 14.31 -0.14
N GLN A 82 -15.41 15.34 0.01
CA GLN A 82 -15.78 15.83 1.34
C GLN A 82 -16.62 14.81 2.11
N THR A 83 -17.52 14.08 1.45
CA THR A 83 -18.34 13.07 2.10
C THR A 83 -17.48 11.94 2.67
N THR A 84 -16.48 11.46 1.91
CA THR A 84 -15.52 10.47 2.40
C THR A 84 -14.73 10.99 3.59
N ARG A 85 -14.27 12.25 3.55
CA ARG A 85 -13.57 12.90 4.66
C ARG A 85 -14.44 13.02 5.91
N THR A 86 -15.70 13.42 5.76
CA THR A 86 -16.66 13.53 6.87
C THR A 86 -16.95 12.16 7.46
N GLN A 87 -17.21 11.14 6.62
CA GLN A 87 -17.41 9.76 7.06
C GLN A 87 -16.21 9.21 7.83
N LEU A 88 -15.00 9.53 7.38
CA LEU A 88 -13.76 9.18 8.06
C LEU A 88 -13.64 9.82 9.45
N GLN A 89 -14.15 11.03 9.62
CA GLN A 89 -14.11 11.75 10.89
C GLN A 89 -15.22 11.27 11.84
N GLU A 90 -16.42 11.02 11.32
CA GLU A 90 -17.60 10.64 12.12
C GLU A 90 -17.62 9.16 12.50
N ASN A 91 -17.18 8.28 11.59
CA ASN A 91 -17.24 6.81 11.76
C ASN A 91 -15.85 6.17 11.84
N ARG A 92 -14.84 6.93 12.27
CA ARG A 92 -13.41 6.52 12.28
C ARG A 92 -13.20 5.12 12.84
N ASP A 93 -13.67 4.90 14.07
CA ASP A 93 -13.43 3.64 14.79
C ASP A 93 -14.09 2.44 14.12
N GLU A 94 -15.31 2.62 13.60
CA GLU A 94 -16.04 1.57 12.88
C GLU A 94 -15.31 1.20 11.59
N LEU A 95 -14.92 2.20 10.79
CA LEU A 95 -14.20 2.00 9.54
C LEU A 95 -12.84 1.34 9.78
N ILE A 96 -12.08 1.78 10.78
CA ILE A 96 -10.82 1.14 11.17
C ILE A 96 -11.04 -0.32 11.60
N SER A 97 -12.08 -0.60 12.36
CA SER A 97 -12.39 -1.97 12.80
C SER A 97 -12.70 -2.89 11.62
N ARG A 98 -13.53 -2.42 10.69
CA ARG A 98 -13.90 -3.18 9.48
C ARG A 98 -12.69 -3.40 8.58
N GLU A 99 -11.87 -2.37 8.39
CA GLU A 99 -10.64 -2.45 7.61
C GLU A 99 -9.61 -3.39 8.23
N THR A 100 -9.47 -3.37 9.56
CA THR A 100 -8.56 -4.28 10.27
C THR A 100 -9.00 -5.74 10.08
N GLN A 101 -10.31 -5.99 10.10
CA GLN A 101 -10.87 -7.32 9.86
C GLN A 101 -10.62 -7.77 8.41
N ALA A 102 -10.88 -6.89 7.45
CA ALA A 102 -10.63 -7.10 6.01
C ALA A 102 -9.17 -7.43 5.73
N THR A 103 -8.27 -6.64 6.30
CA THR A 103 -6.82 -6.74 6.11
C THR A 103 -6.14 -7.68 7.10
N SER A 104 -6.89 -8.52 7.81
CA SER A 104 -6.35 -9.46 8.81
C SER A 104 -5.26 -10.38 8.25
N LEU A 105 -5.32 -10.70 6.94
CA LEU A 105 -4.28 -11.44 6.21
C LEU A 105 -2.90 -10.73 6.24
N PHE A 106 -2.88 -9.41 6.37
CA PHE A 106 -1.68 -8.56 6.40
C PHE A 106 -1.12 -8.28 7.80
N LEU A 107 -1.81 -8.70 8.87
CA LEU A 107 -1.45 -8.34 10.25
C LEU A 107 -1.38 -6.81 10.48
N LEU A 108 -2.14 -6.01 9.73
CA LEU A 108 -2.30 -4.60 10.04
C LEU A 108 -2.97 -4.47 11.40
N LYS A 109 -2.39 -3.64 12.26
CA LYS A 109 -3.01 -3.30 13.54
C LYS A 109 -3.98 -2.15 13.32
N PRO A 110 -4.99 -1.98 14.19
CA PRO A 110 -5.84 -0.79 14.17
C PRO A 110 -5.03 0.51 14.15
N ALA A 111 -3.95 0.57 14.93
CA ALA A 111 -3.05 1.73 14.97
C ALA A 111 -2.33 2.02 13.63
N ASP A 112 -2.09 0.99 12.81
CA ASP A 112 -1.48 1.19 11.49
C ASP A 112 -2.49 1.83 10.53
N ILE A 113 -3.76 1.39 10.54
CA ILE A 113 -4.83 1.96 9.73
C ILE A 113 -5.17 3.36 10.23
N ASP A 114 -5.16 3.59 11.53
CA ASP A 114 -5.36 4.89 12.15
C ASP A 114 -4.33 5.93 11.68
N GLU A 115 -3.04 5.56 11.59
CA GLU A 115 -2.00 6.43 10.99
C GLU A 115 -2.31 6.75 9.52
N LEU A 116 -2.83 5.79 8.75
CA LEU A 116 -3.21 6.01 7.36
C LEU A 116 -4.43 6.94 7.22
N VAL A 117 -5.39 6.86 8.14
CA VAL A 117 -6.52 7.79 8.22
C VAL A 117 -6.00 9.20 8.47
N ASP A 118 -5.11 9.40 9.44
CA ASP A 118 -4.51 10.71 9.70
C ASP A 118 -3.75 11.24 8.48
N LEU A 119 -2.99 10.38 7.81
CA LEU A 119 -2.31 10.73 6.56
C LEU A 119 -3.28 11.20 5.48
N PHE A 120 -4.38 10.49 5.26
CA PHE A 120 -5.41 10.90 4.30
C PHE A 120 -6.05 12.23 4.69
N LEU A 121 -6.38 12.42 5.97
CA LEU A 121 -7.01 13.65 6.45
C LEU A 121 -6.07 14.87 6.34
N VAL A 122 -4.75 14.69 6.45
CA VAL A 122 -3.78 15.76 6.27
C VAL A 122 -3.47 16.03 4.80
N GLN A 123 -3.49 15.01 3.93
CA GLN A 123 -3.27 15.21 2.50
C GLN A 123 -4.35 16.10 1.87
N HIS A 124 -3.92 17.04 1.03
CA HIS A 124 -4.82 17.95 0.33
C HIS A 124 -5.66 17.19 -0.70
N LEU A 125 -6.94 17.53 -0.83
CA LEU A 125 -7.86 16.91 -1.81
C LEU A 125 -7.33 17.00 -3.26
N ASP A 126 -6.48 17.99 -3.54
CA ASP A 126 -5.82 18.17 -4.84
C ASP A 126 -4.87 17.02 -5.20
N SER A 127 -4.41 16.22 -4.22
CA SER A 127 -3.58 15.04 -4.45
C SER A 127 -4.36 13.81 -4.92
N ILE A 128 -5.71 13.84 -4.86
CA ILE A 128 -6.57 12.74 -5.34
C ILE A 128 -6.35 12.47 -6.84
N GLY A 129 -6.06 13.52 -7.61
CA GLY A 129 -5.71 13.40 -9.03
C GLY A 129 -4.41 12.62 -9.29
N ASN A 130 -3.53 12.50 -8.29
CA ASN A 130 -2.24 11.82 -8.37
C ASN A 130 -2.28 10.36 -7.87
N LEU A 131 -3.44 9.88 -7.39
CA LEU A 131 -3.63 8.47 -7.02
C LEU A 131 -3.50 7.57 -8.26
N LEU A 132 -3.34 6.27 -8.03
CA LEU A 132 -3.19 5.29 -9.12
C LEU A 132 -4.39 5.34 -10.06
N SER A 133 -4.16 5.46 -11.36
CA SER A 133 -5.21 5.44 -12.37
C SER A 133 -5.49 4.04 -12.91
N SER A 134 -4.58 3.08 -12.69
CA SER A 134 -4.72 1.68 -13.07
C SER A 134 -3.71 0.79 -12.36
N SER A 135 -3.84 -0.52 -12.52
CA SER A 135 -2.87 -1.55 -12.16
C SER A 135 -1.54 -1.40 -12.94
N ASP A 136 -1.55 -0.83 -14.15
CA ASP A 136 -0.35 -0.48 -14.91
C ASP A 136 0.49 0.61 -14.22
N ASP A 137 -0.16 1.61 -13.61
CA ASP A 137 0.56 2.60 -12.80
C ASP A 137 1.28 1.94 -11.62
N LEU A 138 0.66 0.91 -11.03
CA LEU A 138 1.28 0.17 -9.95
C LEU A 138 2.51 -0.61 -10.44
N LYS A 139 2.38 -1.32 -11.57
CA LYS A 139 3.49 -2.05 -12.21
C LYS A 139 4.66 -1.15 -12.57
N SER A 140 4.41 0.07 -13.03
CA SER A 140 5.47 1.02 -13.39
C SER A 140 6.14 1.67 -12.16
N LYS A 141 5.37 1.99 -11.11
CA LYS A 141 5.89 2.66 -9.90
C LYS A 141 6.63 1.72 -8.95
N LEU A 142 6.18 0.47 -8.83
CA LEU A 142 6.76 -0.51 -7.88
C LEU A 142 8.26 -0.75 -8.04
N PRO A 143 8.80 -0.98 -9.27
CA PRO A 143 10.23 -1.13 -9.49
C PRO A 143 11.04 0.10 -9.07
N ALA A 144 10.51 1.31 -9.35
CA ALA A 144 11.18 2.57 -8.99
C ALA A 144 11.23 2.74 -7.46
N ILE A 145 10.13 2.47 -6.76
CA ILE A 145 10.05 2.49 -5.30
C ILE A 145 11.01 1.46 -4.70
N HIS A 146 11.01 0.24 -5.22
CA HIS A 146 11.92 -0.82 -4.79
C HIS A 146 13.39 -0.40 -4.93
N GLY A 147 13.76 0.12 -6.10
CA GLY A 147 15.11 0.64 -6.35
C GLY A 147 15.50 1.74 -5.36
N ALA A 148 14.56 2.64 -5.03
CA ALA A 148 14.78 3.70 -4.04
C ALA A 148 14.98 3.14 -2.62
N ILE A 149 14.21 2.12 -2.20
CA ILE A 149 14.38 1.43 -0.92
C ILE A 149 15.77 0.80 -0.81
N VAL A 150 16.16 0.00 -1.82
CA VAL A 150 17.44 -0.71 -1.85
C VAL A 150 18.61 0.28 -1.82
N LYS A 151 18.58 1.30 -2.70
CA LYS A 151 19.59 2.37 -2.73
C LYS A 151 19.62 3.16 -1.42
N GLY A 152 18.46 3.40 -0.81
CA GLY A 152 18.31 4.03 0.50
C GLY A 152 19.04 3.25 1.59
N TYR A 153 18.81 1.94 1.69
CA TYR A 153 19.47 1.11 2.69
C TYR A 153 20.97 1.00 2.46
N LYS A 154 21.43 0.89 1.20
CA LYS A 154 22.85 0.91 0.84
C LYS A 154 23.52 2.21 1.30
N SER A 155 22.96 3.35 0.91
CA SER A 155 23.50 4.68 1.25
C SER A 155 23.45 4.98 2.75
N ALA A 156 22.44 4.49 3.48
CA ALA A 156 22.37 4.68 4.94
C ALA A 156 23.50 3.97 5.70
N ARG A 157 24.07 2.88 5.14
CA ARG A 157 25.10 2.07 5.83
C ARG A 157 26.41 2.82 6.03
N SER A 158 26.78 3.74 5.14
CA SER A 158 28.00 4.55 5.25
C SER A 158 27.83 5.76 6.18
N LYS A 159 26.60 6.10 6.60
CA LYS A 159 26.35 7.28 7.45
C LYS A 159 26.76 7.07 8.92
N PRO A 160 27.03 8.15 9.68
CA PRO A 160 27.20 8.10 11.13
C PRO A 160 25.98 7.49 11.85
N ARG A 161 26.18 6.84 13.01
CA ARG A 161 25.15 6.04 13.72
C ARG A 161 23.80 6.74 13.88
N LYS A 162 23.78 7.99 14.35
CA LYS A 162 22.54 8.76 14.59
C LYS A 162 21.77 9.03 13.28
N GLN A 163 22.48 9.50 12.25
CA GLN A 163 21.91 9.77 10.93
C GLN A 163 21.48 8.49 10.20
N LYS A 164 22.25 7.41 10.34
CA LYS A 164 21.94 6.07 9.83
C LYS A 164 20.62 5.56 10.40
N LYS A 165 20.45 5.62 11.73
CA LYS A 165 19.21 5.19 12.41
C LYS A 165 18.01 5.99 11.92
N SER A 166 18.13 7.32 11.84
CA SER A 166 17.06 8.20 11.35
C SER A 166 16.68 7.90 9.89
N ARG A 167 17.67 7.79 8.99
CA ARG A 167 17.40 7.51 7.57
C ARG A 167 16.80 6.11 7.36
N LYS A 168 17.30 5.08 8.06
CA LYS A 168 16.72 3.73 8.00
C LYS A 168 15.26 3.70 8.44
N ARG A 169 14.90 4.45 9.49
CA ARG A 169 13.49 4.59 9.93
C ARG A 169 12.61 5.18 8.82
N LYS A 170 13.03 6.28 8.17
CA LYS A 170 12.27 6.87 7.06
C LYS A 170 12.10 5.89 5.89
N ILE A 171 13.17 5.17 5.51
CA ILE A 171 13.10 4.16 4.45
C ILE A 171 12.14 3.02 4.83
N ALA A 172 12.18 2.56 6.09
CA ALA A 172 11.28 1.53 6.59
C ALA A 172 9.82 2.01 6.62
N GLN A 173 9.56 3.28 6.94
CA GLN A 173 8.22 3.89 6.87
C GLN A 173 7.70 3.95 5.43
N GLY A 174 8.50 4.44 4.47
CA GLY A 174 8.11 4.44 3.06
C GLY A 174 7.88 3.02 2.53
N ALA A 175 8.72 2.05 2.94
CA ALA A 175 8.57 0.66 2.52
C ALA A 175 7.29 0.04 3.08
N PHE A 176 6.97 0.34 4.34
CA PHE A 176 5.72 -0.05 4.98
C PHE A 176 4.53 0.54 4.21
N ARG A 177 4.48 1.87 4.04
CA ARG A 177 3.42 2.59 3.33
C ARG A 177 3.20 2.09 1.90
N THR A 178 4.28 1.73 1.21
CA THR A 178 4.19 1.08 -0.11
C THR A 178 3.47 -0.25 -0.02
N THR A 179 3.94 -1.15 0.85
CA THR A 179 3.36 -2.50 0.95
C THR A 179 1.92 -2.46 1.44
N THR A 180 1.62 -1.63 2.46
CA THR A 180 0.25 -1.51 2.99
C THR A 180 -0.69 -0.86 2.00
N GLY A 181 -0.24 0.17 1.27
CA GLY A 181 -1.08 0.87 0.30
C GLY A 181 -1.58 -0.04 -0.82
N ILE A 182 -0.70 -0.90 -1.34
CA ILE A 182 -1.07 -1.89 -2.36
C ILE A 182 -2.01 -2.94 -1.77
N SER A 183 -1.74 -3.35 -0.53
CA SER A 183 -2.52 -4.39 0.13
C SER A 183 -3.95 -3.95 0.39
N LEU A 184 -4.14 -2.69 0.79
CA LEU A 184 -5.47 -2.09 0.99
C LEU A 184 -6.26 -2.07 -0.32
N ILE A 185 -5.62 -1.64 -1.41
CA ILE A 185 -6.25 -1.62 -2.74
C ILE A 185 -6.60 -3.06 -3.17
N ALA A 186 -5.69 -4.02 -2.97
CA ALA A 186 -5.89 -5.39 -3.44
C ALA A 186 -6.83 -6.23 -2.54
N VAL A 187 -6.91 -5.98 -1.23
CA VAL A 187 -7.85 -6.69 -0.32
C VAL A 187 -9.29 -6.35 -0.66
N ASP A 188 -9.54 -5.13 -1.09
CA ASP A 188 -10.89 -4.61 -1.27
C ASP A 188 -11.58 -5.04 -2.55
N THR A 189 -10.87 -5.76 -3.44
CA THR A 189 -11.53 -6.47 -4.55
C THR A 189 -12.55 -7.48 -4.02
N ALA A 190 -12.35 -7.98 -2.79
CA ALA A 190 -13.31 -8.84 -2.11
C ALA A 190 -14.35 -8.10 -1.25
N LEU A 191 -14.22 -6.78 -1.05
CA LEU A 191 -15.07 -5.97 -0.17
C LEU A 191 -15.47 -4.63 -0.81
N PRO A 192 -16.39 -4.64 -1.81
CA PRO A 192 -16.77 -3.44 -2.57
C PRO A 192 -17.33 -2.29 -1.72
N GLU A 193 -17.84 -2.60 -0.52
CA GLU A 193 -18.39 -1.63 0.43
C GLU A 193 -17.34 -0.74 1.10
N LEU A 194 -16.07 -1.18 1.17
CA LEU A 194 -14.95 -0.41 1.71
C LEU A 194 -14.05 0.16 0.60
N ALA A 195 -14.24 -0.27 -0.65
CA ALA A 195 -13.34 0.03 -1.77
C ALA A 195 -12.95 1.51 -1.90
N THR A 196 -13.89 2.45 -1.75
CA THR A 196 -13.59 3.89 -1.82
C THR A 196 -12.74 4.37 -0.65
N PHE A 197 -13.00 3.86 0.56
CA PHE A 197 -12.23 4.17 1.76
C PHE A 197 -10.80 3.59 1.66
N SER A 198 -10.65 2.33 1.29
CA SER A 198 -9.34 1.66 1.25
C SER A 198 -8.50 2.11 0.07
N TYR A 199 -9.13 2.45 -1.06
CA TYR A 199 -8.45 3.12 -2.16
C TYR A 199 -7.95 4.50 -1.75
N ALA A 200 -8.74 5.28 -1.01
CA ALA A 200 -8.33 6.57 -0.47
C ALA A 200 -7.13 6.43 0.49
N LEU A 201 -7.19 5.52 1.46
CA LEU A 201 -6.11 5.26 2.41
C LEU A 201 -4.86 4.69 1.70
N GLY A 202 -5.06 3.69 0.84
CA GLY A 202 -3.98 2.97 0.18
C GLY A 202 -3.26 3.82 -0.85
N GLY A 203 -4.00 4.60 -1.64
CA GLY A 203 -3.42 5.57 -2.57
C GLY A 203 -2.67 6.69 -1.84
N SER A 204 -3.21 7.19 -0.72
CA SER A 204 -2.51 8.20 0.11
C SER A 204 -1.23 7.65 0.73
N ALA A 205 -1.23 6.38 1.14
CA ALA A 205 -0.04 5.70 1.62
C ALA A 205 1.03 5.61 0.52
N LEU A 206 0.64 5.30 -0.72
CA LEU A 206 1.55 5.23 -1.86
C LEU A 206 2.13 6.59 -2.25
N LEU A 207 1.32 7.65 -2.24
CA LEU A 207 1.79 9.02 -2.45
C LEU A 207 2.82 9.42 -1.38
N GLN A 208 2.50 9.18 -0.11
CA GLN A 208 3.40 9.47 1.00
C GLN A 208 4.68 8.65 0.94
N ALA A 209 4.60 7.38 0.54
CA ALA A 209 5.77 6.54 0.34
C ALA A 209 6.72 7.16 -0.69
N GLY A 210 6.18 7.67 -1.80
CA GLY A 210 6.94 8.44 -2.80
C GLY A 210 7.71 9.60 -2.18
N ALA A 211 7.04 10.45 -1.41
CA ALA A 211 7.67 11.58 -0.70
C ALA A 211 8.78 11.13 0.26
N ASP A 212 8.53 10.08 1.06
CA ASP A 212 9.51 9.53 2.02
C ASP A 212 10.81 9.06 1.34
N PHE A 213 10.72 8.57 0.11
CA PHE A 213 11.85 8.10 -0.69
C PHE A 213 12.62 9.23 -1.38
N ILE A 214 11.91 10.18 -1.98
CA ILE A 214 12.48 11.36 -2.67
C ILE A 214 13.15 12.29 -1.66
N GLY A 215 12.74 12.25 -0.39
CA GLY A 215 13.33 13.09 0.66
C GLY A 215 12.77 14.50 0.66
N GLU A 216 11.79 14.78 -0.19
CA GLU A 216 10.89 15.91 -0.03
C GLU A 216 10.02 15.63 1.19
N SER A 217 10.17 16.47 2.21
CA SER A 217 9.09 16.65 3.18
C SER A 217 7.84 16.98 2.39
N ALA A 218 6.74 16.28 2.68
CA ALA A 218 5.42 16.78 2.33
C ALA A 218 5.25 18.10 3.09
N GLU A 219 5.62 19.19 2.43
CA GLU A 219 5.29 20.58 2.79
C GLU A 219 4.23 21.07 1.82
#